data_AF-A0A353XX35-F1
#
_entry.id   AF-A0A353XX35-F1
#
_cell.length_a   1.000
_cell.length_b   1.000
_cell.length_c   1.000
_cell.angle_alpha   90.00
_cell.angle_beta   90.00
_cell.angle_gamma   90.00
#
_symmetry.space_group_name_H-M   'P 1'
#
loop_
_entity.id
_entity.type
_entity.pdbx_description
1 polymer ?
#
loop_
_entity_poly.entity_id
_entity_poly.type
_entity_poly.pdbx_seq_one_letter_code
_entity_poly.pdbx_strand_id
1 'polypeptide(L)' 'MRISLRQLQIFEAVAQSESYTRAAERLHMTQPAVSMQIKQLEEISDMQLFERHGKRIVLTSA' A
#
# COMPACT_ATOMS: atom_id res chain seq x y z
N MET A 1 -10.76 -5.02 14.26
CA MET A 1 -10.83 -5.00 12.78
C MET A 1 -9.99 -6.15 12.23
N ARG A 2 -10.31 -6.71 11.06
CA ARG A 2 -9.60 -7.88 10.49
C ARG A 2 -8.94 -7.51 9.18
N ILE A 3 -7.69 -7.93 9.00
CA ILE A 3 -6.95 -7.78 7.73
C ILE A 3 -7.61 -8.66 6.66
N SER A 4 -7.84 -8.10 5.47
CA SER A 4 -8.36 -8.82 4.32
C SER A 4 -7.26 -9.26 3.35
N LEU A 5 -7.48 -10.37 2.64
CA LEU A 5 -6.57 -10.81 1.58
C LEU A 5 -6.40 -9.73 0.50
N ARG A 6 -7.46 -8.97 0.20
CA ARG A 6 -7.40 -7.87 -0.77
C ARG A 6 -6.45 -6.76 -0.32
N GLN A 7 -6.40 -6.42 0.97
CA GLN A 7 -5.42 -5.46 1.49
C GLN A 7 -3.99 -5.96 1.36
N LEU A 8 -3.75 -7.26 1.60
CA LEU A 8 -2.42 -7.87 1.41
C LEU A 8 -1.98 -7.88 -0.06
N GLN A 9 -2.90 -8.15 -0.99
CA GLN A 9 -2.63 -8.06 -2.44
C GLN A 9 -2.31 -6.62 -2.87
N ILE A 10 -3.01 -5.63 -2.29
CA ILE A 10 -2.74 -4.21 -2.56
C ILE A 10 -1.37 -3.82 -1.99
N PHE A 11 -1.05 -4.26 -0.77
CA PHE A 11 0.27 -4.07 -0.16
C PHE A 11 1.38 -4.65 -1.03
N GLU A 12 1.27 -5.90 -1.46
CA GLU A 12 2.24 -6.56 -2.35
C GLU A 12 2.43 -5.77 -3.66
N ALA A 13 1.33 -5.32 -4.28
CA ALA A 13 1.40 -4.54 -5.52
C ALA A 13 2.10 -3.19 -5.33
N VAL A 14 1.85 -2.49 -4.21
CA VAL A 14 2.52 -1.22 -3.88
C VAL A 14 4.01 -1.45 -3.63
N ALA A 15 4.36 -2.49 -2.87
CA ALA A 15 5.74 -2.87 -2.59
C ALA A 15 6.53 -3.16 -3.88
N GLN A 16 5.96 -3.94 -4.80
CA GLN A 16 6.61 -4.26 -6.08
C GLN A 16 6.69 -3.06 -7.03
N SER A 17 5.74 -2.12 -6.96
CA SER A 17 5.67 -1.00 -7.90
C SER A 17 6.46 0.22 -7.44
N GLU A 18 6.86 0.28 -6.17
CA GLU A 18 7.44 1.46 -5.49
C GLU A 18 6.61 2.74 -5.70
N SER A 19 5.31 2.59 -5.99
CA SER A 19 4.43 3.67 -6.43
C SER A 19 2.96 3.28 -6.27
N TYR A 20 2.20 4.12 -5.56
CA TYR A 20 0.76 3.96 -5.44
C TYR A 20 0.02 4.08 -6.79
N THR A 21 0.47 4.98 -7.67
CA THR A 21 -0.17 5.19 -8.98
C THR A 21 -0.01 3.96 -9.86
N ARG A 22 1.22 3.43 -9.98
CA ARG A 22 1.46 2.22 -10.78
C ARG A 22 0.76 0.99 -10.21
N ALA A 23 0.74 0.84 -8.88
CA ALA A 23 0.00 -0.25 -8.24
C ALA A 23 -1.51 -0.16 -8.53
N ALA A 24 -2.07 1.05 -8.51
CA ALA A 24 -3.48 1.29 -8.84
C ALA A 24 -3.80 0.94 -10.29
N GLU A 25 -2.95 1.34 -11.24
CA GLU A 25 -3.06 0.95 -12.65
C GLU A 25 -3.02 -0.58 -12.82
N ARG A 26 -2.07 -1.25 -12.17
CA ARG A 26 -1.89 -2.72 -12.23
C ARG A 26 -3.08 -3.50 -11.65
N LEU A 27 -3.76 -2.91 -10.67
CA LEU A 27 -4.91 -3.50 -9.98
C LEU A 27 -6.25 -3.04 -10.53
N HIS A 28 -6.27 -2.22 -11.59
CA HIS A 28 -7.47 -1.57 -12.14
C HIS A 28 -8.27 -0.83 -11.05
N MET A 29 -7.56 -0.09 -10.20
CA MET A 29 -8.11 0.73 -9.12
C MET A 29 -7.73 2.20 -9.31
N THR A 30 -8.38 3.08 -8.56
CA THR A 30 -7.92 4.46 -8.45
C THR A 30 -6.79 4.54 -7.42
N GLN A 31 -5.84 5.47 -7.63
CA GLN A 31 -4.76 5.70 -6.67
C GLN A 31 -5.26 6.05 -5.25
N PRO A 32 -6.30 6.89 -5.06
CA PRO A 32 -6.87 7.13 -3.74
C PRO A 32 -7.42 5.87 -3.07
N ALA A 33 -8.06 4.96 -3.81
CA ALA A 33 -8.56 3.71 -3.26
C ALA A 33 -7.41 2.82 -2.77
N VAL A 34 -6.34 2.67 -3.55
CA VAL A 34 -5.14 1.94 -3.12
C VAL A 34 -4.53 2.55 -1.85
N SER A 35 -4.33 3.88 -1.84
CA SER A 35 -3.74 4.58 -0.69
C SER A 35 -4.59 4.42 0.57
N MET A 36 -5.91 4.46 0.46
CA MET A 36 -6.83 4.27 1.58
C MET A 36 -6.75 2.85 2.13
N GLN A 37 -6.68 1.82 1.27
CA GLN A 37 -6.59 0.43 1.71
C GLN A 37 -5.26 0.15 2.43
N ILE A 38 -4.16 0.77 1.99
CA ILE A 38 -2.87 0.70 2.70
C ILE A 38 -2.93 1.39 4.04
N LYS A 39 -3.47 2.62 4.10
CA LYS A 39 -3.63 3.34 5.37
C LYS A 39 -4.43 2.54 6.39
N GLN A 40 -5.55 1.93 5.96
CA GLN A 40 -6.34 1.06 6.84
C GLN A 40 -5.56 -0.18 7.28
N LEU A 41 -4.71 -0.75 6.43
CA LEU A 41 -3.86 -1.87 6.80
C LEU A 41 -2.86 -1.45 7.89
N GLU A 42 -2.19 -0.31 7.70
CA GLU A 42 -1.25 0.29 8.66
C GLU A 42 -1.94 0.58 10.01
N GLU A 43 -3.17 1.09 9.99
CA GLU A 43 -4.00 1.32 11.19
C GLU A 43 -4.39 0.03 11.91
N ILE A 44 -4.66 -1.06 11.16
CA ILE A 44 -4.99 -2.37 11.76
C ILE A 44 -3.75 -3.03 12.36
N SER A 45 -2.59 -2.90 11.71
CA SER A 45 -1.33 -3.48 12.19
C SER A 45 -0.62 -2.63 13.24
N ASP A 46 -1.05 -1.37 13.44
CA ASP A 46 -0.36 -0.35 14.24
C ASP A 46 1.11 -0.17 13.82
N MET A 47 1.33 -0.19 12.50
CA MET A 47 2.66 -0.12 11.89
C MET A 47 2.60 0.71 10.62
N GLN A 48 3.58 1.59 10.45
CA GLN A 48 3.82 2.22 9.15
C GLN A 48 4.56 1.21 8.27
N LEU A 49 3.95 0.83 7.15
CA LEU A 49 4.45 -0.20 6.23
C LEU A 49 5.25 0.40 5.07
N PHE A 50 4.99 1.68 4.76
CA PHE A 50 5.66 2.39 3.68
C PHE A 50 6.18 3.76 4.11
N GLU A 51 7.32 4.16 3.54
CA GLU A 51 7.88 5.50 3.68
C GLU A 51 8.23 6.12 2.33
N ARG A 52 8.35 7.44 2.28
CA ARG A 52 8.62 8.20 1.05
C ARG A 52 10.07 8.59 0.96
N HIS A 53 10.77 8.06 -0.03
CA HIS A 53 12.14 8.46 -0.39
C HIS A 53 12.10 9.28 -1.69
N GLY A 54 11.97 10.59 -1.54
CA GLY A 54 11.81 11.52 -2.66
C GLY A 54 10.53 11.23 -3.46
N LYS A 55 10.69 10.74 -4.70
CA LYS A 55 9.57 10.38 -5.58
C LYS A 55 9.11 8.93 -5.46
N ARG A 56 9.82 8.09 -4.70
CA ARG A 56 9.53 6.67 -4.55
C ARG A 56 8.90 6.36 -3.20
N ILE A 57 8.11 5.31 -3.16
CA ILE A 57 7.63 4.67 -1.94
C ILE A 57 8.46 3.41 -1.72
N VAL A 58 8.97 3.20 -0.51
CA VAL A 58 9.73 2.01 -0.14
C VAL A 58 9.11 1.35 1.10
N LEU A 59 9.36 0.06 1.28
CA LEU A 59 8.98 -0.65 2.50
C LEU A 59 9.78 -0.11 3.68
N THR A 60 9.12 -0.01 4.83
CA THR A 60 9.79 0.20 6.12
C THR A 60 10.45 -1.09 6.60
N SER A 61 11.19 -1.01 7.72
CA SER A 61 11.76 -2.17 8.39
C SER A 61 10.80 -2.87 9.37
N ALA A 62 9.50 -2.54 9.33
CA ALA A 62 8.49 -3.07 10.23
C ALA A 62 8.35 -4.60 10.13
#